data_AF-E2AKL5-F1
#
_entry.id   AF-E2AKL5-F1
#
_cell.length_a   1.000
_cell.length_b   1.000
_cell.length_c   1.000
_cell.angle_alpha   90.00
_cell.angle_beta   90.00
_cell.angle_gamma   90.00
#
_symmetry.space_group_name_H-M   'P 1'
#
loop_
_entity.id
_entity.type
_entity.pdbx_description
1 polymer ?
#
loop_
_entity_poly.entity_id
_entity_poly.type
_entity_poly.pdbx_seq_one_letter_code
_entity_poly.pdbx_strand_id
1 'polypeptide(L)'
;MAGVFDIELHEGDATKQDESDDEIIENREYLTPDARDLIRKLLKRQVVQRLGSGLEDAEQIKNHNFFKHINWQDVIARKLDPPFKPSLKSADDTSQFDEQFTATVPVDSPVESTLSESANMIFQGFTYVAPSVLEEMYAQPKVINARSPRRTLLNNTGFGAATGLQSFSSSKSMDVHLHPSLDFQQQHRQHIMESNSIEDTEMIDLGQPPNHL
;
A
#
# COMPACT_ATOMS: atom_id res chain seq x y z
N MET A 1 -6.47 12.63 -10.83
CA MET A 1 -6.92 13.28 -9.59
C MET A 1 -5.70 13.85 -8.87
N ALA A 2 -5.15 14.95 -9.38
CA ALA A 2 -4.12 15.70 -8.67
C ALA A 2 -4.85 16.60 -7.68
N GLY A 3 -4.83 16.20 -6.40
CA GLY A 3 -5.57 16.83 -5.33
C GLY A 3 -5.14 18.26 -5.10
N VAL A 4 -6.15 19.12 -4.91
CA VAL A 4 -6.00 20.38 -4.20
C VAL A 4 -5.40 20.03 -2.85
N PHE A 5 -4.11 20.33 -2.66
CA PHE A 5 -3.55 20.39 -1.32
C PHE A 5 -4.18 21.62 -0.68
N ASP A 6 -5.05 21.41 0.30
CA ASP A 6 -5.64 22.47 1.11
C ASP A 6 -4.52 23.36 1.66
N ILE A 7 -4.37 24.53 1.07
CA ILE A 7 -3.67 25.64 1.71
C ILE A 7 -4.70 26.18 2.69
N GLU A 8 -4.55 25.82 3.96
CA GLU A 8 -5.42 26.27 5.04
C GLU A 8 -5.42 27.81 5.09
N LEU A 9 -6.48 28.41 4.55
CA LEU A 9 -6.73 29.83 4.59
C LEU A 9 -7.36 30.15 5.94
N HIS A 10 -6.59 30.81 6.80
CA HIS A 10 -7.07 31.36 8.05
C HIS A 10 -8.29 32.25 7.80
N GLU A 11 -9.43 31.92 8.41
CA GLU A 11 -10.64 32.73 8.35
C GLU A 11 -10.40 34.07 9.06
N GLY A 12 -10.34 35.14 8.26
CA GLY A 12 -10.35 36.52 8.72
C GLY A 12 -11.52 37.26 8.05
N ASP A 13 -12.47 37.65 8.89
CA ASP A 13 -13.54 38.63 8.75
C ASP A 13 -13.88 39.19 7.35
N ALA A 14 -15.14 38.97 6.96
CA ALA A 14 -15.73 39.39 5.72
C ALA A 14 -15.94 40.90 5.65
N THR A 15 -15.01 41.66 5.06
CA THR A 15 -15.34 42.87 4.29
C THR A 15 -14.19 43.30 3.38
N LYS A 16 -14.44 43.32 2.06
CA LYS A 16 -13.68 43.94 0.94
C LYS A 16 -12.53 43.11 0.34
N GLN A 17 -12.72 42.56 -0.86
CA GLN A 17 -12.23 43.06 -2.15
C GLN A 17 -12.38 41.97 -3.23
N ASP A 18 -12.65 42.38 -4.46
CA ASP A 18 -12.48 41.57 -5.68
C ASP A 18 -10.97 41.28 -5.92
N GLU A 19 -10.29 40.69 -4.94
CA GLU A 19 -8.91 40.27 -5.09
C GLU A 19 -8.91 39.00 -5.93
N SER A 20 -8.31 39.07 -7.12
CA SER A 20 -8.10 37.88 -7.92
C SER A 20 -7.25 36.86 -7.15
N ASP A 21 -7.51 35.56 -7.30
CA ASP A 21 -6.68 34.49 -6.70
C ASP A 21 -5.18 34.68 -7.02
N ASP A 22 -4.88 35.29 -8.16
CA ASP A 22 -3.53 35.64 -8.59
C ASP A 22 -2.85 36.65 -7.63
N GLU A 23 -3.58 37.64 -7.09
CA GLU A 23 -3.08 38.67 -6.14
C GLU A 23 -2.83 38.09 -4.74
N ILE A 24 -3.72 37.20 -4.28
CA ILE A 24 -3.57 36.50 -2.98
C ILE A 24 -2.32 35.63 -2.97
N ILE A 25 -1.99 34.96 -4.09
CA ILE A 25 -0.78 34.13 -4.22
C ILE A 25 0.46 35.02 -4.34
N GLU A 26 0.37 36.13 -5.05
CA GLU A 26 1.49 37.04 -5.28
C GLU A 26 2.01 37.69 -3.99
N ASN A 27 1.10 38.05 -3.08
CA ASN A 27 1.41 38.73 -1.82
C ASN A 27 1.96 37.82 -0.70
N ARG A 28 2.14 36.52 -0.95
CA ARG A 28 2.67 35.58 0.06
C ARG A 28 4.20 35.55 0.05
N GLU A 29 4.82 36.28 0.96
CA GLU A 29 6.28 36.42 1.06
C GLU A 29 7.03 35.10 1.34
N TYR A 30 6.36 34.10 1.93
CA TYR A 30 6.97 32.80 2.25
C TYR A 30 7.07 31.83 1.06
N LEU A 31 6.51 32.18 -0.12
CA LEU A 31 6.55 31.34 -1.30
C LEU A 31 7.66 31.76 -2.27
N THR A 32 8.46 30.79 -2.71
CA THR A 32 9.45 31.02 -3.77
C THR A 32 8.75 31.41 -5.09
N PRO A 33 9.41 32.14 -6.01
CA PRO A 33 8.82 32.49 -7.30
C PRO A 33 8.34 31.27 -8.10
N ASP A 34 9.14 30.18 -8.10
CA ASP A 34 8.80 28.92 -8.77
C ASP A 34 7.57 28.25 -8.11
N ALA A 35 7.40 28.36 -6.79
CA ALA A 35 6.24 27.83 -6.07
C ALA A 35 4.97 28.63 -6.39
N ARG A 36 5.04 29.96 -6.36
CA ARG A 36 3.92 30.84 -6.73
C ARG A 36 3.47 30.57 -8.17
N ASP A 37 4.42 30.40 -9.09
CA ASP A 37 4.10 30.08 -10.48
C ASP A 37 3.42 28.72 -10.65
N LEU A 38 3.93 27.69 -9.96
CA LEU A 38 3.33 26.37 -9.96
C LEU A 38 1.87 26.42 -9.49
N ILE A 39 1.63 27.03 -8.32
CA ILE A 39 0.30 27.14 -7.71
C ILE A 39 -0.65 27.89 -8.66
N ARG A 40 -0.22 29.04 -9.20
CA ARG A 40 -1.03 29.84 -10.12
C ARG A 40 -1.48 29.07 -11.36
N LYS A 41 -0.59 28.24 -11.92
CA LYS A 41 -0.88 27.43 -13.11
C LYS A 41 -1.73 26.20 -12.78
N LEU A 42 -1.56 25.60 -11.61
CA LEU A 42 -2.39 24.47 -11.13
C LEU A 42 -3.80 24.89 -10.72
N LEU A 43 -3.97 26.11 -10.22
CA LEU A 43 -5.25 26.61 -9.72
C LEU A 43 -6.02 27.46 -10.74
N LYS A 44 -5.69 27.37 -12.04
CA LYS A 44 -6.52 28.02 -13.07
C LYS A 44 -7.94 27.45 -13.07
N ARG A 45 -8.91 28.36 -12.92
CA ARG A 45 -10.35 28.06 -12.91
C ARG A 45 -10.79 27.35 -14.19
N GLN A 46 -10.30 27.81 -15.34
CA GLN A 46 -10.54 27.15 -16.63
C GLN A 46 -9.67 25.91 -16.74
N VAL A 47 -10.30 24.73 -16.80
CA VAL A 47 -9.60 23.43 -16.83
C VAL A 47 -8.60 23.35 -17.98
N VAL A 48 -8.97 23.81 -19.18
CA VAL A 48 -8.10 23.80 -20.37
C VAL A 48 -6.86 24.69 -20.25
N GLN A 49 -6.82 25.61 -19.29
CA GLN A 49 -5.66 26.46 -19.01
C GLN A 49 -4.86 25.95 -17.81
N ARG A 50 -5.34 24.90 -17.13
CA ARG A 50 -4.69 24.32 -15.96
C ARG A 50 -3.47 23.53 -16.40
N LEU A 51 -2.37 23.69 -15.67
CA LEU A 51 -1.17 22.86 -15.86
C LEU A 51 -1.54 21.38 -15.70
N GLY A 52 -1.13 20.56 -16.68
CA GLY A 52 -1.44 19.13 -16.75
C GLY A 52 -2.79 18.79 -17.37
N SER A 53 -3.53 19.74 -17.95
CA SER A 53 -4.78 19.44 -18.67
C SER A 53 -4.60 19.02 -20.13
N GLY A 54 -3.40 19.20 -20.69
CA GLY A 54 -3.07 18.84 -22.06
C GLY A 54 -2.66 17.37 -22.22
N LEU A 55 -2.25 16.99 -23.44
CA LEU A 55 -1.84 15.61 -23.77
C LEU A 55 -0.64 15.11 -22.97
N GLU A 56 0.23 16.02 -22.52
CA GLU A 56 1.42 15.70 -21.71
C GLU A 56 1.07 15.41 -20.24
N ASP A 57 -0.14 15.79 -19.78
CA ASP A 57 -0.67 15.50 -18.45
C ASP A 57 0.37 15.73 -17.33
N ALA A 58 0.73 14.66 -16.60
CA ALA A 58 1.69 14.73 -15.50
C ALA A 58 3.10 15.16 -15.95
N GLU A 59 3.54 14.90 -17.18
CA GLU A 59 4.86 15.32 -17.67
C GLU A 59 5.00 16.84 -17.69
N GLN A 60 3.92 17.56 -18.01
CA GLN A 60 3.91 19.02 -17.97
C GLN A 60 4.16 19.55 -16.54
N ILE A 61 3.64 18.85 -15.54
CA ILE A 61 3.83 19.19 -14.12
C ILE A 61 5.25 18.84 -13.68
N LYS A 62 5.74 17.65 -14.03
CA LYS A 62 7.09 17.16 -13.70
C LYS A 62 8.21 18.07 -14.24
N ASN A 63 7.97 18.67 -15.41
CA ASN A 63 8.91 19.57 -16.08
C ASN A 63 8.87 21.01 -15.55
N HIS A 64 8.00 21.33 -14.60
CA HIS A 64 7.93 22.68 -14.03
C HIS A 64 9.20 23.04 -13.24
N ASN A 65 9.63 24.30 -13.30
CA ASN A 65 10.86 24.79 -12.64
C ASN A 65 10.90 24.53 -11.12
N PHE A 66 9.73 24.47 -10.48
CA PHE A 66 9.62 24.09 -9.07
C PHE A 66 10.28 22.72 -8.78
N PHE A 67 10.20 21.78 -9.72
CA PHE A 67 10.75 20.44 -9.61
C PHE A 67 12.13 20.28 -10.29
N LYS A 68 12.81 21.37 -10.68
CA LYS A 68 14.08 21.32 -11.42
C LYS A 68 15.21 20.52 -10.76
N HIS A 69 15.12 20.29 -9.45
CA HIS A 69 16.09 19.52 -8.67
C HIS A 69 15.66 18.06 -8.41
N ILE A 70 14.52 17.65 -8.95
CA ILE A 70 13.96 16.31 -8.75
C ILE A 70 14.29 15.44 -9.98
N ASN A 71 15.03 14.36 -9.75
CA ASN A 71 15.12 13.28 -10.72
C ASN A 71 13.98 12.29 -10.49
N TRP A 72 12.96 12.33 -11.35
CA TRP A 72 11.78 11.47 -11.24
C TRP A 72 12.08 9.98 -11.36
N GLN A 73 13.14 9.59 -12.06
CA GLN A 73 13.56 8.18 -12.13
C GLN A 73 14.11 7.71 -10.78
N ASP A 74 14.83 8.57 -10.07
CA ASP A 74 15.35 8.25 -8.73
C ASP A 74 14.22 8.24 -7.68
N VAL A 75 13.18 9.06 -7.83
CA VAL A 75 11.97 9.00 -7.00
C VAL A 75 11.27 7.64 -7.15
N ILE A 76 10.98 7.23 -8.40
CA ILE A 76 10.28 5.96 -8.69
C ILE A 76 11.13 4.76 -8.23
N ALA A 77 12.44 4.84 -8.43
CA ALA A 77 13.38 3.82 -7.97
C ALA A 77 13.67 3.87 -6.45
N ARG A 78 13.02 4.79 -5.70
CA ARG A 78 13.19 4.98 -4.25
C ARG A 78 14.65 5.21 -3.83
N LYS A 79 15.43 5.91 -4.65
CA LYS A 79 16.84 6.23 -4.39
C LYS A 79 17.05 7.55 -3.65
N LEU A 80 16.05 8.44 -3.68
CA LEU A 80 16.11 9.69 -2.93
C LEU A 80 15.81 9.40 -1.46
N ASP A 81 16.63 9.97 -0.57
CA ASP A 81 16.32 9.95 0.86
C ASP A 81 15.09 10.84 1.13
N PRO A 82 14.02 10.30 1.76
CA PRO A 82 12.88 11.12 2.14
C PRO A 82 13.31 12.14 3.20
N PRO A 83 12.79 13.39 3.13
CA PRO A 83 13.17 14.46 4.06
C PRO A 83 12.72 14.18 5.51
N PHE A 84 11.73 13.30 5.68
CA PHE A 84 11.25 12.83 6.96
C PHE A 84 11.19 11.30 6.96
N LYS A 85 11.80 10.69 7.98
CA LYS A 85 11.76 9.24 8.25
C LYS A 85 11.15 9.07 9.64
N PRO A 86 9.91 8.56 9.78
CA PRO A 86 9.33 8.34 11.08
C PRO A 86 10.14 7.30 11.86
N SER A 87 10.31 7.53 13.15
CA SER A 87 11.03 6.62 14.04
C SER A 87 10.12 5.46 14.43
N LEU A 88 10.56 4.23 14.15
CA LEU A 88 9.88 3.00 14.56
C LEU A 88 10.75 2.24 15.57
N LYS A 89 10.13 1.75 16.64
CA LYS A 89 10.78 0.96 17.70
C LYS A 89 10.85 -0.53 17.34
N SER A 90 9.87 -1.03 16.59
CA SER A 90 9.74 -2.44 16.19
C SER A 90 8.84 -2.58 14.94
N ALA A 91 8.71 -3.81 14.43
CA ALA A 91 7.83 -4.11 13.30
C ALA A 91 6.33 -3.90 13.63
N ASP A 92 5.96 -4.06 14.89
CA ASP A 92 4.58 -3.92 15.39
C ASP A 92 4.33 -2.56 16.06
N ASP A 93 5.21 -1.56 15.85
CA ASP A 93 5.08 -0.24 16.46
C ASP A 93 3.92 0.55 15.85
N THR A 94 2.91 0.86 16.66
CA THR A 94 1.73 1.63 16.25
C THR A 94 1.76 3.09 16.74
N SER A 95 2.88 3.59 17.24
CA SER A 95 2.99 4.95 17.84
C SER A 95 2.80 6.12 16.87
N GLN A 96 2.79 5.86 15.56
CA GLN A 96 2.48 6.85 14.53
C GLN A 96 0.97 6.92 14.20
N PHE A 97 0.15 6.09 14.85
CA PHE A 97 -1.31 6.09 14.73
C PHE A 97 -1.95 6.65 16.00
N ASP A 98 -3.18 7.10 15.89
CA ASP A 98 -3.92 7.63 17.03
C ASP A 98 -4.30 6.51 18.02
N GLU A 99 -4.02 6.75 19.30
CA GLU A 99 -4.28 5.83 20.40
C GLU A 99 -5.77 5.47 20.51
N GLN A 100 -6.68 6.35 20.08
CA GLN A 100 -8.12 6.06 20.09
C GLN A 100 -8.48 4.80 19.27
N PHE A 101 -7.67 4.44 18.28
CA PHE A 101 -7.85 3.23 17.47
C PHE A 101 -6.93 2.11 17.94
N THR A 102 -5.65 2.38 18.21
CA THR A 102 -4.69 1.31 18.55
C THR A 102 -4.88 0.74 19.95
N ALA A 103 -5.57 1.46 20.85
CA ALA A 103 -5.95 0.96 22.16
C ALA A 103 -7.19 0.05 22.13
N THR A 104 -7.90 -0.03 20.99
CA THR A 104 -9.05 -0.93 20.84
C THR A 104 -8.59 -2.36 20.57
N VAL A 105 -9.39 -3.33 21.00
CA VAL A 105 -9.11 -4.74 20.71
C VAL A 105 -9.38 -4.98 19.21
N PRO A 106 -8.43 -5.57 18.45
CA PRO A 106 -8.60 -5.81 17.02
C PRO A 106 -9.53 -7.01 16.80
N VAL A 107 -10.83 -6.80 16.97
CA VAL A 107 -11.87 -7.79 16.75
C VAL A 107 -12.89 -7.25 15.75
N ASP A 108 -13.35 -8.13 14.87
CA ASP A 108 -14.46 -7.82 13.99
C ASP A 108 -15.70 -7.56 14.84
N SER A 109 -16.41 -6.47 14.54
CA SER A 109 -17.68 -6.20 15.20
C SER A 109 -18.71 -7.28 14.81
N PRO A 110 -19.48 -7.81 15.77
CA PRO A 110 -20.52 -8.78 15.44
C PRO A 110 -21.60 -8.12 14.59
N VAL A 111 -22.05 -8.83 13.56
CA VAL A 111 -23.22 -8.47 12.76
C VAL A 111 -24.33 -9.50 13.02
N GLU A 112 -25.52 -9.01 13.38
CA GLU A 112 -26.66 -9.87 13.74
C GLU A 112 -27.32 -10.54 12.53
N SER A 113 -27.02 -10.09 11.31
CA SER A 113 -27.62 -10.59 10.08
C SER A 113 -26.65 -11.42 9.24
N THR A 114 -27.17 -12.50 8.66
CA THR A 114 -26.50 -13.26 7.61
C THR A 114 -27.06 -12.86 6.26
N LEU A 115 -26.20 -12.75 5.25
CA LEU A 115 -26.62 -12.45 3.88
C LEU A 115 -27.28 -13.69 3.25
N SER A 116 -28.29 -13.48 2.39
CA SER A 116 -28.83 -14.55 1.55
C SER A 116 -27.80 -14.99 0.51
N GLU A 117 -27.94 -16.21 0.00
CA GLU A 117 -27.04 -16.73 -1.05
C GLU A 117 -27.06 -15.87 -2.32
N SER A 118 -28.24 -15.38 -2.71
CA SER A 118 -28.40 -14.43 -3.83
C SER A 118 -27.66 -13.11 -3.61
N ALA A 119 -27.56 -12.63 -2.36
CA ALA A 119 -26.81 -11.43 -2.03
C ALA A 119 -25.30 -11.71 -2.03
N ASN A 120 -24.86 -12.90 -1.61
CA ASN A 120 -23.45 -13.30 -1.67
C ASN A 120 -22.92 -13.36 -3.10
N MET A 121 -23.76 -13.72 -4.09
CA MET A 121 -23.37 -13.76 -5.50
C MET A 121 -22.92 -12.38 -6.05
N ILE A 122 -23.34 -11.28 -5.44
CA ILE A 122 -22.91 -9.92 -5.83
C ILE A 122 -21.40 -9.73 -5.60
N PHE A 123 -20.81 -10.48 -4.68
CA PHE A 123 -19.38 -10.41 -4.35
C PHE A 123 -18.53 -11.43 -5.13
N GLN A 124 -19.10 -12.12 -6.12
CA GLN A 124 -18.32 -13.01 -6.98
C GLN A 124 -17.24 -12.20 -7.73
N GLY A 125 -15.99 -12.65 -7.63
CA GLY A 125 -14.84 -11.93 -8.21
C GLY A 125 -14.22 -10.86 -7.30
N PHE A 126 -14.71 -10.69 -6.06
CA PHE A 126 -14.13 -9.75 -5.09
C PHE A 126 -12.74 -10.19 -4.58
N THR A 127 -12.54 -11.50 -4.39
CA THR A 127 -11.27 -12.03 -3.88
C THR A 127 -10.16 -11.84 -4.91
N TYR A 128 -9.11 -11.15 -4.51
CA TYR A 128 -7.91 -10.94 -5.30
C TYR A 128 -6.66 -11.37 -4.53
N VAL A 129 -5.77 -12.10 -5.19
CA VAL A 129 -4.42 -12.38 -4.70
C VAL A 129 -3.45 -11.80 -5.71
N ALA A 130 -2.54 -10.93 -5.26
CA ALA A 130 -1.54 -10.33 -6.14
C ALA A 130 -0.68 -11.42 -6.80
N PRO A 131 -0.42 -11.34 -8.13
CA PRO A 131 0.41 -12.33 -8.83
C PRO A 131 1.78 -12.53 -8.19
N SER A 132 2.39 -11.48 -7.65
CA SER A 132 3.67 -11.54 -6.94
C SER A 132 3.62 -12.40 -5.68
N VAL A 133 2.49 -12.38 -4.96
CA VAL A 133 2.28 -13.20 -3.76
C VAL A 133 2.10 -14.67 -4.17
N LEU A 134 1.34 -14.92 -5.24
CA LEU A 134 1.19 -16.27 -5.78
C LEU A 134 2.55 -16.83 -6.24
N GLU A 135 3.35 -16.04 -6.96
CA GLU A 135 4.68 -16.45 -7.39
C GLU A 135 5.60 -16.80 -6.22
N GLU A 136 5.56 -16.02 -5.13
CA GLU A 136 6.30 -16.33 -3.91
C GLU A 136 5.79 -17.60 -3.21
N MET A 137 4.47 -17.79 -3.13
CA MET A 137 3.85 -18.99 -2.54
C MET A 137 4.21 -20.27 -3.32
N TYR A 138 4.31 -20.19 -4.65
CA TYR A 138 4.68 -21.30 -5.51
C TYR A 138 6.19 -21.42 -5.75
N ALA A 139 6.99 -20.43 -5.32
CA ALA A 139 8.44 -20.51 -5.34
C ALA A 139 8.88 -21.59 -4.33
N GLN A 140 9.56 -22.63 -4.84
CA GLN A 140 10.08 -23.72 -4.02
C GLN A 140 10.97 -23.18 -2.89
N PRO A 141 10.94 -23.77 -1.68
CA PRO A 141 11.80 -23.34 -0.59
C PRO A 141 13.25 -23.41 -1.04
N LYS A 142 13.92 -22.25 -1.04
CA LYS A 142 15.35 -22.15 -1.34
C LYS A 142 16.07 -22.94 -0.25
N VAL A 143 16.51 -24.16 -0.58
CA VAL A 143 17.27 -25.00 0.34
C VAL A 143 18.59 -24.28 0.61
N ILE A 144 18.64 -23.51 1.69
CA ILE A 144 19.89 -23.00 2.24
C ILE A 144 20.61 -24.22 2.81
N ASN A 145 21.47 -24.83 2.00
CA ASN A 145 22.39 -25.85 2.48
C ASN A 145 23.20 -25.23 3.61
N ALA A 146 22.89 -25.61 4.86
CA ALA A 146 23.67 -25.23 6.01
C ALA A 146 25.12 -25.66 5.75
N ARG A 147 26.04 -24.70 5.67
CA ARG A 147 27.46 -25.02 5.60
C ARG A 147 27.82 -25.75 6.89
N SER A 148 28.18 -27.02 6.75
CA SER A 148 28.62 -27.88 7.84
C SER A 148 29.66 -27.15 8.72
N PRO A 149 29.49 -27.11 10.06
CA PRO A 149 30.48 -26.53 10.96
C PRO A 149 31.79 -27.30 10.80
N ARG A 150 32.84 -26.59 10.37
CA ARG A 150 34.19 -27.13 10.23
C ARG A 150 34.64 -27.67 11.60
N ARG A 151 34.89 -28.99 11.70
CA ARG A 151 35.52 -29.62 12.89
C ARG A 151 36.80 -28.88 13.25
N THR A 152 36.86 -28.28 14.43
CA THR A 152 38.11 -27.88 15.07
C THR A 152 38.74 -29.11 15.73
N LEU A 153 39.99 -29.41 15.37
CA LEU A 153 40.81 -30.41 16.05
C LEU A 153 41.22 -29.88 17.43
N LEU A 154 41.01 -30.67 18.48
CA LEU A 154 41.55 -30.44 19.82
C LEU A 154 43.07 -30.69 19.81
N ASN A 155 43.84 -29.71 20.29
CA ASN A 155 45.21 -29.91 20.72
C ASN A 155 45.26 -30.14 22.24
N ASN A 156 46.01 -31.17 22.60
CA ASN A 156 46.21 -31.77 23.90
C ASN A 156 47.15 -30.96 24.80
N THR A 157 46.74 -30.68 26.05
CA THR A 157 47.64 -30.58 27.22
C THR A 157 46.85 -30.69 28.54
N GLY A 158 46.96 -31.86 29.20
CA GLY A 158 47.38 -32.01 30.60
C GLY A 158 46.54 -31.52 31.78
N PHE A 159 46.17 -32.49 32.63
CA PHE A 159 46.02 -32.47 34.10
C PHE A 159 44.68 -32.03 34.74
N GLY A 160 44.12 -32.91 35.57
CA GLY A 160 43.21 -32.53 36.68
C GLY A 160 42.02 -33.46 36.89
N ALA A 161 41.92 -34.03 38.08
CA ALA A 161 40.97 -35.09 38.45
C ALA A 161 39.50 -34.66 38.64
N ALA A 162 38.64 -35.69 38.61
CA ALA A 162 37.48 -35.91 39.49
C ALA A 162 36.06 -35.54 39.00
N THR A 163 35.25 -36.61 38.99
CA THR A 163 33.84 -36.72 39.43
C THR A 163 32.72 -36.07 38.61
N GLY A 164 31.84 -36.91 38.07
CA GLY A 164 30.41 -36.86 38.43
C GLY A 164 29.42 -36.33 37.40
N LEU A 165 28.46 -37.22 37.09
CA LEU A 165 27.06 -36.97 36.67
C LEU A 165 26.77 -36.89 35.15
N GLN A 166 26.13 -37.90 34.50
CA GLN A 166 24.67 -38.13 34.27
C GLN A 166 23.87 -36.84 34.01
N SER A 167 22.90 -36.69 33.10
CA SER A 167 22.27 -37.52 32.06
C SER A 167 21.33 -36.60 31.23
N PHE A 168 20.63 -37.18 30.23
CA PHE A 168 19.45 -36.73 29.44
C PHE A 168 18.54 -35.65 30.08
N SER A 169 17.68 -34.85 29.42
CA SER A 169 17.02 -34.85 28.11
C SER A 169 16.42 -33.44 27.89
N SER A 170 16.50 -32.87 26.69
CA SER A 170 15.72 -31.68 26.33
C SER A 170 14.25 -32.05 26.09
N SER A 171 13.36 -31.32 26.75
CA SER A 171 11.91 -31.42 26.61
C SER A 171 11.45 -31.15 25.17
N LYS A 172 10.51 -31.98 24.72
CA LYS A 172 9.81 -31.90 23.42
C LYS A 172 9.07 -30.57 23.27
N SER A 173 9.33 -29.91 22.14
CA SER A 173 8.43 -28.93 21.51
C SER A 173 7.13 -29.62 21.11
N MET A 174 5.98 -28.98 21.35
CA MET A 174 4.71 -29.35 20.72
C MET A 174 4.38 -28.27 19.68
N ASP A 175 4.91 -28.45 18.47
CA ASP A 175 4.52 -27.68 17.29
C ASP A 175 3.19 -28.23 16.77
N VAL A 176 2.13 -27.43 16.92
CA VAL A 176 0.83 -27.67 16.27
C VAL A 176 0.95 -27.16 14.83
N HIS A 177 1.34 -28.05 13.91
CA HIS A 177 1.26 -27.78 12.47
C HIS A 177 -0.20 -27.96 12.02
N LEU A 178 -0.86 -26.83 11.73
CA LEU A 178 -2.11 -26.82 10.96
C LEU A 178 -1.74 -27.00 9.48
N HIS A 179 -2.04 -28.17 8.91
CA HIS A 179 -1.96 -28.38 7.46
C HIS A 179 -3.16 -27.67 6.77
N PRO A 180 -2.95 -26.93 5.67
CA PRO A 180 -4.06 -26.51 4.81
C PRO A 180 -4.64 -27.74 4.09
N SER A 181 -5.96 -27.89 4.11
CA SER A 181 -6.67 -28.98 3.42
C SER A 181 -6.45 -28.89 1.90
N LEU A 182 -6.23 -30.04 1.26
CA LEU A 182 -5.99 -30.19 -0.18
C LEU A 182 -7.15 -29.71 -1.08
N ASP A 183 -8.31 -29.40 -0.49
CA ASP A 183 -9.54 -29.09 -1.23
C ASP A 183 -9.51 -27.75 -1.96
N PHE A 184 -8.68 -26.79 -1.51
CA PHE A 184 -8.54 -25.49 -2.16
C PHE A 184 -7.71 -25.55 -3.47
N GLN A 185 -6.86 -26.58 -3.63
CA GLN A 185 -5.93 -26.69 -4.74
C GLN A 185 -6.58 -27.25 -6.02
N GLN A 186 -7.73 -27.93 -5.91
CA GLN A 186 -8.37 -28.58 -7.07
C GLN A 186 -9.23 -27.61 -7.90
N GLN A 187 -9.86 -26.61 -7.28
CA GLN A 187 -10.78 -25.69 -7.97
C GLN A 187 -10.06 -24.67 -8.87
N HIS A 188 -8.89 -24.18 -8.48
CA HIS A 188 -8.14 -23.20 -9.30
C HIS A 188 -7.48 -23.82 -10.53
N ARG A 189 -7.35 -25.15 -10.59
CA ARG A 189 -6.71 -25.83 -11.72
C ARG A 189 -7.60 -25.96 -12.96
N GLN A 190 -8.92 -25.92 -12.79
CA GLN A 190 -9.85 -26.15 -13.91
C GLN A 190 -10.15 -24.88 -14.72
N HIS A 191 -9.97 -23.69 -14.17
CA HIS A 191 -10.41 -22.45 -14.83
C HIS A 191 -9.35 -21.78 -15.72
N ILE A 192 -8.10 -22.26 -15.71
CA ILE A 192 -6.98 -21.62 -16.44
C ILE A 192 -6.84 -22.13 -17.89
N MET A 193 -7.56 -23.17 -18.29
CA MET A 193 -7.50 -23.70 -19.66
C MET A 193 -8.85 -23.71 -20.36
N GLU A 194 -9.52 -22.57 -20.46
CA GLU A 194 -10.54 -22.35 -21.50
C GLU A 194 -10.98 -20.87 -21.50
N SER A 195 -10.51 -20.12 -22.51
CA SER A 195 -11.09 -18.89 -23.11
C SER A 195 -10.02 -17.85 -23.47
N ASN A 196 -9.18 -18.19 -24.45
CA ASN A 196 -8.85 -17.22 -25.49
C ASN A 196 -10.09 -17.13 -26.40
N SER A 197 -10.96 -16.14 -26.21
CA SER A 197 -11.73 -15.58 -27.31
C SER A 197 -12.25 -14.19 -26.94
N ILE A 198 -12.16 -13.35 -27.95
CA ILE A 198 -12.48 -11.95 -28.00
C ILE A 198 -14.01 -11.79 -28.18
N GLU A 199 -14.53 -10.58 -27.88
CA GLU A 199 -15.89 -10.08 -28.20
C GLU A 199 -17.06 -10.65 -27.36
N ASP A 200 -17.62 -9.83 -26.44
CA ASP A 200 -18.85 -9.08 -26.72
C ASP A 200 -19.25 -8.16 -25.55
N THR A 201 -19.56 -6.92 -25.92
CA THR A 201 -20.15 -5.88 -25.07
C THR A 201 -21.66 -5.98 -25.17
N GLU A 202 -22.34 -6.40 -24.09
CA GLU A 202 -23.80 -6.23 -23.98
C GLU A 202 -24.15 -5.40 -22.74
N MET A 203 -24.65 -4.20 -23.02
CA MET A 203 -25.26 -3.27 -22.06
C MET A 203 -26.69 -3.73 -21.77
N ILE A 204 -27.01 -4.03 -20.52
CA ILE A 204 -28.37 -4.38 -20.11
C ILE A 204 -29.20 -3.08 -20.01
N ASP A 205 -30.14 -2.94 -20.95
CA ASP A 205 -31.16 -1.88 -21.02
C ASP A 205 -32.21 -2.09 -19.91
N LEU A 206 -32.23 -1.18 -18.93
CA LEU A 206 -33.25 -1.16 -17.86
C LEU A 206 -34.49 -0.42 -18.37
N GLY A 207 -35.48 -1.21 -18.81
CA GLY A 207 -36.80 -0.74 -19.23
C GLY A 207 -37.55 0.08 -18.17
N GLN A 208 -38.33 1.04 -18.66
CA GLN A 208 -39.20 1.96 -17.91
C GLN A 208 -40.22 1.25 -16.99
N PRO A 209 -40.61 1.88 -15.87
CA PRO A 209 -41.72 1.40 -15.05
C PRO A 209 -43.08 1.76 -15.68
N PRO A 210 -44.12 0.90 -15.55
CA PRO A 210 -45.44 1.18 -16.09
C PRO A 210 -46.20 2.18 -15.22
N ASN A 211 -46.81 3.17 -15.87
CA ASN A 211 -47.84 4.02 -15.31
C ASN A 211 -49.13 3.22 -15.09
N HIS A 212 -49.68 3.20 -13.87
CA HIS A 212 -51.12 3.08 -13.68
C HIS A 212 -51.58 3.84 -12.42
N LEU A 213 -52.34 4.91 -12.72
CA LEU A 213 -53.50 5.53 -12.04
C LEU A 213 -53.49 5.68 -10.51
#